data_AF-A0A3C2AHP2-F1
#
_entry.id   AF-A0A3C2AHP2-F1
#
_cell.length_a   1.000
_cell.length_b   1.000
_cell.length_c   1.000
_cell.angle_alpha   90.00
_cell.angle_beta   90.00
_cell.angle_gamma   90.00
#
_symmetry.space_group_name_H-M   'P 1'
#
loop_
_entity.id
_entity.type
_entity.pdbx_description
1 polymer ?
#
loop_
_entity_poly.entity_id
_entity_poly.type
_entity_poly.pdbx_seq_one_letter_code
_entity_poly.pdbx_strand_id
1 'polypeptide(L)'
;MTKEPEAQPRRIIDFLSVVAISIFLISAISSCEETCYDGVQNQNEEQEDCGGPCVPCDTTNGTCFDGMQNQGEQGIDCGGPCNACITDTAVLAPDFICTGTGGSSYFPLSLNSYWIYKMPSNQWFQLAISEETQLGNGETYAHMITTGSFGTIDDYYREDNGQTYRWNGTLNAEEVYLPSNPTAGMKWTTAGTDSIVIESTSALLNSQNGCSYANVLKVVSYATGSTSGSSSYYKQGLGLIELSSASAYLDSAVVY
;
A
#
# COMPACT_ATOMS: atom_id res chain seq x y z
N MET A 1 -5.96 -74.12 -22.47
CA MET A 1 -6.77 -73.05 -21.86
C MET A 1 -6.48 -73.10 -20.37
N THR A 2 -5.92 -72.11 -19.70
CA THR A 2 -5.55 -70.71 -20.01
C THR A 2 -4.62 -70.28 -18.87
N LYS A 3 -3.55 -69.52 -19.20
CA LYS A 3 -2.99 -68.34 -18.49
C LYS A 3 -3.29 -68.21 -16.98
N GLU A 4 -2.37 -67.90 -16.07
CA GLU A 4 -1.11 -67.13 -16.11
C GLU A 4 -0.56 -67.18 -14.66
N PRO A 5 0.75 -67.36 -14.39
CA PRO A 5 1.30 -67.04 -13.08
C PRO A 5 2.25 -65.83 -13.15
N GLU A 6 2.48 -65.29 -11.95
CA GLU A 6 3.56 -64.40 -11.54
C GLU A 6 3.35 -62.88 -11.58
N ALA A 7 3.12 -62.38 -10.36
CA ALA A 7 3.56 -61.08 -9.89
C ALA A 7 5.08 -60.89 -10.09
N GLN A 8 5.50 -59.68 -10.45
CA GLN A 8 6.90 -59.24 -10.39
C GLN A 8 7.00 -57.88 -9.68
N PRO A 9 7.83 -57.73 -8.63
CA PRO A 9 8.04 -56.48 -7.91
C PRO A 9 9.44 -55.86 -8.10
N ARG A 10 9.50 -54.51 -8.00
CA ARG A 10 10.67 -53.60 -7.81
C ARG A 10 11.57 -53.41 -9.06
N ARG A 11 12.30 -52.30 -9.31
CA ARG A 11 13.14 -51.39 -8.48
C ARG A 11 13.33 -50.06 -9.25
N ILE A 12 13.27 -48.86 -8.65
CA ILE A 12 14.39 -48.09 -8.05
C ILE A 12 15.74 -48.29 -8.78
N ILE A 13 16.11 -47.27 -9.55
CA ILE A 13 17.47 -46.77 -9.83
C ILE A 13 18.39 -47.71 -10.65
N ASP A 14 18.71 -47.35 -11.91
CA ASP A 14 20.07 -46.86 -12.27
C ASP A 14 20.35 -46.67 -13.78
N PHE A 15 21.37 -45.83 -14.00
CA PHE A 15 22.24 -45.61 -15.17
C PHE A 15 21.93 -44.39 -16.06
N LEU A 16 22.37 -43.19 -15.66
CA LEU A 16 23.71 -42.61 -15.92
C LEU A 16 23.98 -42.32 -17.40
N SER A 17 23.72 -41.08 -17.83
CA SER A 17 24.54 -40.30 -18.78
C SER A 17 23.81 -38.99 -19.09
N VAL A 18 24.07 -37.94 -18.31
CA VAL A 18 24.45 -36.57 -18.76
C VAL A 18 24.85 -35.80 -17.49
N VAL A 19 26.12 -35.92 -17.10
CA VAL A 19 26.76 -34.93 -16.22
C VAL A 19 27.64 -34.07 -17.13
N ALA A 20 27.62 -32.77 -16.86
CA ALA A 20 28.45 -31.71 -17.43
C ALA A 20 28.07 -31.23 -18.84
N ILE A 21 27.25 -30.17 -18.89
CA ILE A 21 27.57 -28.85 -19.47
C ILE A 21 26.28 -28.03 -19.34
N SER A 22 26.30 -27.04 -18.44
CA SER A 22 25.60 -25.74 -18.49
C SER A 22 25.67 -25.09 -17.10
N ILE A 23 26.90 -25.00 -16.59
CA ILE A 23 27.26 -23.92 -15.66
C ILE A 23 27.57 -22.73 -16.57
N PHE A 24 26.85 -21.64 -16.35
CA PHE A 24 26.93 -20.31 -16.98
C PHE A 24 26.23 -20.08 -18.33
N LEU A 25 25.53 -18.93 -18.34
CA LEU A 25 24.85 -18.17 -19.41
C LEU A 25 23.32 -18.37 -19.42
N ILE A 26 22.42 -17.42 -19.13
CA ILE A 26 22.39 -15.93 -18.99
C ILE A 26 21.06 -15.68 -18.23
N SER A 27 21.08 -15.23 -16.98
CA SER A 27 21.04 -13.84 -16.50
C SER A 27 19.65 -13.48 -15.97
N ALA A 28 19.64 -13.08 -14.69
CA ALA A 28 18.66 -12.23 -14.03
C ALA A 28 17.29 -12.08 -14.72
N ILE A 29 16.32 -12.89 -14.27
CA ILE A 29 14.97 -12.37 -14.07
C ILE A 29 14.93 -11.94 -12.59
N SER A 30 15.87 -11.07 -12.23
CA SER A 30 15.68 -10.18 -11.09
C SER A 30 14.65 -9.19 -11.60
N SER A 31 13.49 -9.14 -10.96
CA SER A 31 12.51 -8.07 -11.15
C SER A 31 13.27 -6.76 -11.36
N CYS A 32 13.15 -6.18 -12.55
CA CYS A 32 13.81 -4.92 -12.84
C CYS A 32 13.19 -3.76 -12.03
N GLU A 33 12.11 -3.99 -11.27
CA GLU A 33 11.46 -2.97 -10.46
C GLU A 33 12.13 -2.76 -9.08
N GLU A 34 12.88 -3.74 -8.56
CA GLU A 34 13.46 -3.65 -7.20
C GLU A 34 14.68 -2.74 -7.11
N THR A 35 15.39 -2.52 -8.23
CA THR A 35 16.61 -1.69 -8.24
C THR A 35 16.39 -0.28 -8.77
N CYS A 36 15.27 0.00 -9.46
CA CYS A 36 14.98 1.34 -9.99
C CYS A 36 14.70 2.41 -8.91
N TYR A 37 14.89 2.10 -7.63
CA TYR A 37 14.66 3.01 -6.49
C TYR A 37 15.64 2.73 -5.35
N ASP A 38 16.77 2.08 -5.63
CA ASP A 38 17.72 1.65 -4.61
C ASP A 38 18.84 2.68 -4.33
N GLY A 39 18.82 3.80 -5.04
CA GLY A 39 19.80 4.88 -4.90
C GLY A 39 21.18 4.47 -5.40
N VAL A 40 21.27 3.49 -6.30
CA VAL A 40 22.54 3.00 -6.84
C VAL A 40 22.41 2.73 -8.33
N GLN A 41 23.20 3.41 -9.17
CA GLN A 41 23.24 3.15 -10.61
C GLN A 41 23.67 1.70 -10.95
N ASN A 42 22.69 0.83 -11.23
CA ASN A 42 22.90 -0.60 -11.47
C ASN A 42 21.94 -1.14 -12.55
N GLN A 43 21.87 -2.45 -12.78
CA GLN A 43 20.98 -3.12 -13.76
C GLN A 43 20.71 -2.41 -15.11
N ASN A 44 21.76 -1.91 -15.78
CA ASN A 44 21.68 -1.20 -17.07
C ASN A 44 21.00 0.18 -17.05
N GLU A 45 20.90 0.78 -15.88
CA GLU A 45 20.51 2.18 -15.69
C GLU A 45 21.49 3.17 -16.33
N GLU A 46 20.95 4.22 -16.94
CA GLU A 46 21.72 5.31 -17.55
C GLU A 46 22.16 6.34 -16.51
N GLN A 47 21.44 6.47 -15.39
CA GLN A 47 21.77 7.23 -14.17
C GLN A 47 21.20 6.51 -12.93
N GLU A 48 21.51 6.96 -11.72
CA GLU A 48 20.92 6.38 -10.48
C GLU A 48 19.40 6.28 -10.59
N ASP A 49 18.85 5.07 -10.49
CA ASP A 49 17.41 4.77 -10.49
C ASP A 49 16.64 5.10 -11.79
N CYS A 50 17.32 5.32 -12.93
CA CYS A 50 16.67 5.51 -14.23
C CYS A 50 17.45 4.91 -15.42
N GLY A 51 16.79 4.75 -16.56
CA GLY A 51 17.36 4.26 -17.81
C GLY A 51 17.41 2.73 -17.91
N GLY A 52 17.66 2.21 -19.11
CA GLY A 52 17.65 0.76 -19.34
C GLY A 52 16.27 0.13 -19.09
N PRO A 53 16.14 -0.86 -18.16
CA PRO A 53 14.86 -1.48 -17.83
C PRO A 53 14.00 -0.64 -16.87
N CYS A 54 14.54 0.44 -16.31
CA CYS A 54 13.83 1.43 -15.50
C CYS A 54 13.15 2.49 -16.36
N VAL A 55 12.51 3.47 -15.72
CA VAL A 55 11.96 4.64 -16.44
C VAL A 55 13.09 5.37 -17.19
N PRO A 56 12.91 5.81 -18.46
CA PRO A 56 14.01 6.39 -19.25
C PRO A 56 14.70 7.59 -18.58
N CYS A 57 16.04 7.64 -18.60
CA CYS A 57 16.80 8.82 -18.15
C CYS A 57 16.81 9.93 -19.20
N ASP A 58 15.66 10.29 -19.77
CA ASP A 58 15.61 11.50 -20.60
C ASP A 58 15.94 12.70 -19.71
N THR A 59 17.22 13.07 -19.77
CA THR A 59 17.99 13.97 -18.93
C THR A 59 17.78 15.42 -19.34
N THR A 60 16.60 15.76 -19.83
CA THR A 60 16.33 17.16 -20.11
C THR A 60 16.28 17.99 -18.82
N ASN A 61 16.01 17.43 -17.62
CA ASN A 61 16.56 17.96 -16.36
C ASN A 61 16.70 16.89 -15.27
N GLY A 62 17.95 16.55 -14.94
CA GLY A 62 18.27 15.69 -13.78
C GLY A 62 17.96 16.29 -12.41
N THR A 63 17.07 17.28 -12.34
CA THR A 63 16.54 17.87 -11.10
C THR A 63 15.04 17.65 -10.95
N CYS A 64 14.36 17.13 -11.97
CA CYS A 64 12.91 16.94 -11.96
C CYS A 64 12.40 15.91 -10.94
N PHE A 65 13.27 15.30 -10.13
CA PHE A 65 12.93 14.28 -9.13
C PHE A 65 13.85 14.38 -7.91
N ASP A 66 14.50 15.53 -7.70
CA ASP A 66 15.48 15.71 -6.63
C ASP A 66 14.86 16.24 -5.32
N GLY A 67 13.54 16.42 -5.30
CA GLY A 67 12.77 16.90 -4.16
C GLY A 67 12.93 18.39 -3.92
N MET A 68 13.56 19.14 -4.83
CA MET A 68 13.84 20.56 -4.68
C MET A 68 13.40 21.35 -5.90
N GLN A 69 12.54 22.37 -5.73
CA GLN A 69 12.16 23.26 -6.83
C GLN A 69 13.36 24.08 -7.33
N ASN A 70 13.95 23.68 -8.44
CA ASN A 70 15.17 24.29 -8.95
C ASN A 70 15.21 24.31 -10.51
N GLN A 71 16.30 24.81 -11.10
CA GLN A 71 16.54 24.87 -12.57
C GLN A 71 15.39 25.36 -13.48
N GLY A 72 14.49 26.19 -12.97
CA GLY A 72 13.38 26.77 -13.76
C GLY A 72 12.06 26.00 -13.66
N GLU A 73 11.95 25.05 -12.74
CA GLU A 73 10.72 24.35 -12.38
C GLU A 73 9.61 25.28 -11.84
N GLN A 74 8.36 24.92 -12.13
CA GLN A 74 7.17 25.66 -11.68
C GLN A 74 6.63 25.14 -10.33
N GLY A 75 7.00 23.91 -9.93
CA GLY A 75 6.74 23.30 -8.63
C GLY A 75 7.89 22.36 -8.24
N ILE A 76 7.86 21.75 -7.06
CA ILE A 76 8.88 20.75 -6.69
C ILE A 76 8.78 19.61 -7.71
N ASP A 77 9.88 19.33 -8.40
CA ASP A 77 9.98 18.20 -9.34
C ASP A 77 8.97 18.28 -10.51
N CYS A 78 8.51 19.49 -10.86
CA CYS A 78 7.60 19.68 -11.99
C CYS A 78 7.67 21.06 -12.66
N GLY A 79 7.24 21.11 -13.92
CA GLY A 79 7.08 22.30 -14.73
C GLY A 79 8.39 22.88 -15.23
N GLY A 80 8.29 23.95 -16.03
CA GLY A 80 9.45 24.52 -16.70
C GLY A 80 10.05 23.51 -17.68
N PRO A 81 11.31 23.09 -17.49
CA PRO A 81 11.92 22.10 -18.36
C PRO A 81 11.52 20.65 -17.99
N CYS A 82 10.90 20.41 -16.82
CA CYS A 82 10.36 19.11 -16.40
C CYS A 82 9.01 18.81 -17.03
N ASN A 83 8.44 17.62 -16.73
CA ASN A 83 7.04 17.32 -17.02
C ASN A 83 6.16 18.47 -16.50
N ALA A 84 5.19 18.91 -17.31
CA ALA A 84 4.33 20.02 -16.93
C ALA A 84 3.75 19.77 -15.53
N CYS A 85 3.85 20.77 -14.64
CA CYS A 85 3.15 20.68 -13.37
C CYS A 85 1.69 20.39 -13.66
N ILE A 86 1.09 19.56 -12.81
CA ILE A 86 -0.35 19.35 -12.82
C ILE A 86 -0.97 20.72 -12.52
N THR A 87 -1.29 21.44 -13.58
CA THR A 87 -1.98 22.74 -13.59
C THR A 87 -3.48 22.53 -13.61
N ASP A 88 -3.92 21.29 -13.42
CA ASP A 88 -5.26 21.10 -12.96
C ASP A 88 -5.33 21.72 -11.57
N THR A 89 -6.12 22.77 -11.46
CA THR A 89 -6.36 23.57 -10.25
C THR A 89 -6.82 22.75 -9.04
N ALA A 90 -6.88 21.42 -9.15
CA ALA A 90 -7.12 20.46 -8.08
C ALA A 90 -5.88 20.11 -7.22
N VAL A 91 -4.63 20.41 -7.64
CA VAL A 91 -3.43 20.05 -6.86
C VAL A 91 -2.83 21.23 -6.06
N LEU A 92 -3.37 22.44 -6.19
CA LEU A 92 -3.06 23.58 -5.29
C LEU A 92 -4.20 23.92 -4.33
N ALA A 93 -5.19 23.05 -4.17
CA ALA A 93 -6.21 23.20 -3.16
C ALA A 93 -5.82 22.36 -1.94
N PRO A 94 -5.17 22.93 -0.89
CA PRO A 94 -5.18 22.29 0.43
C PRO A 94 -6.61 21.92 0.85
N ASP A 95 -7.61 22.61 0.32
CA ASP A 95 -9.03 22.29 0.47
C ASP A 95 -9.39 20.86 0.05
N PHE A 96 -8.83 20.29 -1.03
CA PHE A 96 -9.16 18.90 -1.44
C PHE A 96 -8.79 17.89 -0.36
N ILE A 97 -7.58 18.01 0.19
CA ILE A 97 -7.12 17.13 1.28
C ILE A 97 -7.95 17.40 2.53
N CYS A 98 -8.40 18.62 2.79
CA CYS A 98 -9.19 18.92 3.99
C CYS A 98 -10.67 18.51 3.86
N THR A 99 -11.27 18.57 2.67
CA THR A 99 -12.69 18.27 2.43
C THR A 99 -12.93 16.84 1.98
N GLY A 100 -11.96 16.24 1.31
CA GLY A 100 -12.06 14.95 0.65
C GLY A 100 -12.77 14.98 -0.70
N THR A 101 -12.93 13.81 -1.30
CA THR A 101 -13.65 13.63 -2.58
C THR A 101 -15.16 13.85 -2.47
N GLY A 102 -15.69 13.99 -1.25
CA GLY A 102 -17.14 13.99 -0.98
C GLY A 102 -17.77 12.59 -0.99
N GLY A 103 -16.99 11.54 -1.22
CA GLY A 103 -17.43 10.16 -1.08
C GLY A 103 -17.85 9.83 0.37
N SER A 104 -18.71 8.81 0.52
CA SER A 104 -19.23 8.39 1.83
C SER A 104 -18.41 7.30 2.53
N SER A 105 -17.48 6.64 1.84
CA SER A 105 -16.67 5.58 2.43
C SER A 105 -15.55 6.16 3.30
N TYR A 106 -15.32 5.54 4.45
CA TYR A 106 -14.17 5.80 5.33
C TYR A 106 -12.92 5.02 4.91
N PHE A 107 -13.04 4.15 3.90
CA PHE A 107 -11.93 3.34 3.40
C PHE A 107 -12.15 3.04 1.91
N PRO A 108 -12.01 4.07 1.04
CA PRO A 108 -12.16 3.88 -0.40
C PRO A 108 -11.14 2.86 -0.95
N LEU A 109 -11.61 1.88 -1.70
CA LEU A 109 -10.84 0.74 -2.19
C LEU A 109 -10.69 0.69 -3.73
N SER A 110 -10.97 1.81 -4.41
CA SER A 110 -10.91 1.88 -5.86
C SER A 110 -9.47 1.69 -6.36
N LEU A 111 -9.32 0.87 -7.40
CA LEU A 111 -8.04 0.61 -8.07
C LEU A 111 -7.30 1.92 -8.44
N ASN A 112 -5.98 1.92 -8.28
CA ASN A 112 -5.09 3.08 -8.48
C ASN A 112 -5.24 4.23 -7.47
N SER A 113 -6.07 4.07 -6.43
CA SER A 113 -6.07 5.02 -5.31
C SER A 113 -4.80 4.86 -4.48
N TYR A 114 -4.23 5.97 -4.01
CA TYR A 114 -3.05 5.95 -3.14
C TYR A 114 -3.04 7.12 -2.16
N TRP A 115 -2.31 6.93 -1.07
CA TRP A 115 -2.16 7.86 0.05
C TRP A 115 -0.70 7.91 0.48
N ILE A 116 -0.16 9.11 0.65
CA ILE A 116 1.17 9.35 1.16
C ILE A 116 1.07 9.97 2.54
N TYR A 117 1.75 9.37 3.51
CA TYR A 117 1.75 9.80 4.90
C TYR A 117 3.14 10.27 5.30
N LYS A 118 3.18 11.40 5.99
CA LYS A 118 4.39 11.96 6.54
C LYS A 118 4.53 11.60 8.01
N MET A 119 5.77 11.31 8.41
CA MET A 119 6.16 10.91 9.76
C MET A 119 7.28 11.83 10.28
N PRO A 120 7.59 11.76 11.59
CA PRO A 120 8.74 12.46 12.16
C PRO A 120 10.06 12.11 11.48
N SER A 121 11.07 12.95 11.65
CA SER A 121 12.42 12.72 11.09
C SER A 121 12.44 12.56 9.56
N ASN A 122 11.54 13.26 8.87
CA ASN A 122 11.40 13.23 7.40
C ASN A 122 11.14 11.83 6.82
N GLN A 123 10.56 10.95 7.63
CA GLN A 123 10.14 9.62 7.22
C GLN A 123 8.75 9.69 6.55
N TRP A 124 8.44 8.69 5.72
CA TRP A 124 7.17 8.63 5.01
C TRP A 124 6.78 7.17 4.72
N PHE A 125 5.50 6.93 4.50
CA PHE A 125 5.02 5.69 3.93
C PHE A 125 3.87 5.95 2.99
N GLN A 126 3.67 5.06 2.02
CA GLN A 126 2.57 5.11 1.07
C GLN A 126 1.69 3.89 1.23
N LEU A 127 0.39 4.06 1.03
CA LEU A 127 -0.58 2.99 0.80
C LEU A 127 -1.10 3.12 -0.63
N ALA A 128 -1.14 2.04 -1.41
CA ALA A 128 -1.65 2.07 -2.77
C ALA A 128 -2.48 0.83 -3.09
N ILE A 129 -3.63 1.00 -3.76
CA ILE A 129 -4.43 -0.10 -4.31
C ILE A 129 -3.87 -0.46 -5.69
N SER A 130 -3.15 -1.57 -5.77
CA SER A 130 -2.40 -1.98 -6.98
C SER A 130 -3.21 -2.87 -7.92
N GLU A 131 -4.04 -3.76 -7.37
CA GLU A 131 -4.83 -4.72 -8.13
C GLU A 131 -6.04 -5.23 -7.31
N GLU A 132 -6.87 -6.03 -7.96
CA GLU A 132 -7.93 -6.81 -7.30
C GLU A 132 -7.66 -8.30 -7.48
N THR A 133 -7.85 -9.10 -6.43
CA THR A 133 -7.59 -10.54 -6.46
C THR A 133 -8.62 -11.32 -5.65
N GLN A 134 -8.86 -12.57 -6.02
CA GLN A 134 -9.74 -13.46 -5.25
C GLN A 134 -8.93 -14.22 -4.19
N LEU A 135 -9.43 -14.25 -2.96
CA LEU A 135 -8.80 -14.95 -1.85
C LEU A 135 -9.52 -16.25 -1.49
N GLY A 136 -9.05 -16.92 -0.44
CA GLY A 136 -9.44 -18.29 -0.09
C GLY A 136 -10.92 -18.51 0.24
N ASN A 137 -11.69 -17.44 0.46
CA ASN A 137 -13.15 -17.49 0.64
C ASN A 137 -13.94 -17.30 -0.67
N GLY A 138 -13.28 -17.09 -1.81
CA GLY A 138 -13.90 -16.87 -3.12
C GLY A 138 -14.36 -15.43 -3.38
N GLU A 139 -14.17 -14.51 -2.43
CA GLU A 139 -14.49 -13.09 -2.59
C GLU A 139 -13.31 -12.34 -3.22
N THR A 140 -13.62 -11.25 -3.93
CA THR A 140 -12.62 -10.34 -4.50
C THR A 140 -12.20 -9.28 -3.48
N TYR A 141 -10.90 -9.04 -3.38
CA TYR A 141 -10.27 -8.07 -2.49
C TYR A 141 -9.40 -7.10 -3.30
N ALA A 142 -9.42 -5.83 -2.89
CA ALA A 142 -8.42 -4.85 -3.26
C ALA A 142 -7.10 -5.19 -2.55
N HIS A 143 -6.04 -5.35 -3.34
CA HIS A 143 -4.68 -5.52 -2.85
C HIS A 143 -4.09 -4.15 -2.54
N MET A 144 -3.89 -3.87 -1.26
CA MET A 144 -3.27 -2.65 -0.77
C MET A 144 -1.81 -2.91 -0.40
N ILE A 145 -0.91 -2.24 -1.08
CA ILE A 145 0.53 -2.33 -0.83
C ILE A 145 0.95 -1.13 0.00
N THR A 146 1.60 -1.39 1.13
CA THR A 146 2.33 -0.39 1.90
C THR A 146 3.77 -0.35 1.41
N THR A 147 4.34 0.85 1.21
CA THR A 147 5.78 1.06 0.92
C THR A 147 6.34 2.20 1.78
N GLY A 148 7.67 2.37 1.81
CA GLY A 148 8.36 3.42 2.57
C GLY A 148 8.92 2.90 3.91
N SER A 149 8.81 3.67 4.99
CA SER A 149 9.47 3.37 6.28
C SER A 149 9.06 2.07 6.95
N PHE A 150 7.96 1.42 6.52
CA PHE A 150 7.54 0.12 7.01
C PHE A 150 8.00 -1.05 6.12
N GLY A 151 8.73 -0.78 5.04
CA GLY A 151 9.01 -1.74 3.98
C GLY A 151 7.75 -2.05 3.17
N THR A 152 7.79 -3.18 2.45
CA THR A 152 6.66 -3.67 1.67
C THR A 152 5.74 -4.54 2.52
N ILE A 153 4.47 -4.16 2.62
CA ILE A 153 3.45 -4.94 3.33
C ILE A 153 2.23 -5.09 2.41
N ASP A 154 1.87 -6.33 2.14
CA ASP A 154 0.68 -6.71 1.38
C ASP A 154 -0.51 -6.92 2.32
N ASP A 155 -1.53 -6.07 2.19
CA ASP A 155 -2.81 -6.23 2.85
C ASP A 155 -3.94 -6.35 1.83
N TYR A 156 -5.01 -7.04 2.20
CA TYR A 156 -6.14 -7.27 1.31
C TYR A 156 -7.44 -6.86 1.99
N TYR A 157 -8.18 -5.96 1.34
CA TYR A 157 -9.42 -5.42 1.86
C TYR A 157 -10.56 -5.61 0.88
N ARG A 158 -11.77 -5.75 1.42
CA ARG A 158 -12.99 -5.69 0.61
C ARG A 158 -14.05 -4.91 1.35
N GLU A 159 -14.96 -4.31 0.60
CA GLU A 159 -16.16 -3.68 1.15
C GLU A 159 -17.38 -4.51 0.75
N ASP A 160 -18.26 -4.79 1.70
CA ASP A 160 -19.57 -5.38 1.43
C ASP A 160 -20.62 -4.75 2.34
N ASN A 161 -21.71 -4.28 1.74
CA ASN A 161 -22.80 -3.57 2.43
C ASN A 161 -22.31 -2.44 3.36
N GLY A 162 -21.26 -1.71 2.96
CA GLY A 162 -20.65 -0.61 3.72
C GLY A 162 -19.79 -1.05 4.90
N GLN A 163 -19.55 -2.34 5.08
CA GLN A 163 -18.60 -2.88 6.05
C GLN A 163 -17.28 -3.20 5.34
N THR A 164 -16.17 -2.74 5.92
CA THR A 164 -14.83 -3.05 5.42
C THR A 164 -14.29 -4.27 6.15
N TYR A 165 -13.83 -5.24 5.36
CA TYR A 165 -13.17 -6.43 5.84
C TYR A 165 -11.68 -6.39 5.47
N ARG A 166 -10.84 -6.96 6.33
CA ARG A 166 -9.42 -7.23 6.06
C ARG A 166 -9.21 -8.74 6.05
N TRP A 167 -8.47 -9.26 5.09
CA TRP A 167 -8.10 -10.67 5.08
C TRP A 167 -7.05 -10.99 6.15
N ASN A 168 -7.27 -12.06 6.90
CA ASN A 168 -6.28 -12.63 7.81
C ASN A 168 -5.69 -13.90 7.20
N GLY A 169 -4.48 -13.80 6.66
CA GLY A 169 -3.78 -14.94 6.06
C GLY A 169 -3.44 -16.06 7.04
N THR A 170 -3.33 -15.78 8.34
CA THR A 170 -3.05 -16.81 9.36
C THR A 170 -4.28 -17.66 9.65
N LEU A 171 -5.45 -17.03 9.72
CA LEU A 171 -6.72 -17.74 9.95
C LEU A 171 -7.36 -18.25 8.67
N ASN A 172 -6.89 -17.80 7.51
CA ASN A 172 -7.54 -18.02 6.22
C ASN A 172 -9.02 -17.61 6.27
N ALA A 173 -9.27 -16.44 6.86
CA ALA A 173 -10.59 -15.88 7.09
C ALA A 173 -10.51 -14.36 7.05
N GLU A 174 -11.63 -13.71 6.77
CA GLU A 174 -11.76 -12.27 6.84
C GLU A 174 -12.14 -11.81 8.25
N GLU A 175 -11.73 -10.59 8.58
CA GLU A 175 -12.03 -9.93 9.83
C GLU A 175 -12.61 -8.55 9.57
N VAL A 176 -13.44 -8.06 10.51
CA VAL A 176 -13.99 -6.71 10.42
C VAL A 176 -12.88 -5.69 10.66
N TYR A 177 -12.61 -4.87 9.64
CA TYR A 177 -11.68 -3.74 9.73
C TYR A 177 -12.40 -2.46 10.15
N LEU A 178 -13.53 -2.14 9.50
CA LEU A 178 -14.44 -1.06 9.90
C LEU A 178 -15.89 -1.54 9.77
N PRO A 179 -16.75 -1.34 10.77
CA PRO A 179 -18.13 -1.78 10.70
C PRO A 179 -18.96 -0.93 9.74
N SER A 180 -20.02 -1.53 9.19
CA SER A 180 -21.08 -0.76 8.52
C SER A 180 -21.80 0.13 9.55
N ASN A 181 -22.09 1.37 9.16
CA ASN A 181 -22.73 2.39 10.02
C ASN A 181 -22.02 2.60 11.38
N PRO A 182 -20.77 3.11 11.39
CA PRO A 182 -20.02 3.35 12.61
C PRO A 182 -20.82 4.16 13.65
N THR A 183 -20.85 3.68 14.89
CA THR A 183 -21.49 4.38 16.02
C THR A 183 -20.52 4.46 17.19
N ALA A 184 -20.49 5.59 17.89
CA ALA A 184 -19.64 5.77 19.06
C ALA A 184 -19.93 4.69 20.13
N GLY A 185 -18.87 4.07 20.65
CA GLY A 185 -18.93 2.99 21.62
C GLY A 185 -19.01 1.58 21.05
N MET A 186 -19.14 1.41 19.72
CA MET A 186 -19.03 0.09 19.09
C MET A 186 -17.65 -0.52 19.36
N LYS A 187 -17.62 -1.83 19.64
CA LYS A 187 -16.40 -2.58 19.96
C LYS A 187 -16.39 -3.94 19.30
N TRP A 188 -15.21 -4.38 18.89
CA TRP A 188 -14.97 -5.74 18.42
C TRP A 188 -13.53 -6.13 18.73
N THR A 189 -13.22 -7.42 18.59
CA THR A 189 -11.89 -7.97 18.79
C THR A 189 -11.41 -8.61 17.50
N THR A 190 -10.13 -8.44 17.20
CA THR A 190 -9.46 -9.16 16.11
C THR A 190 -8.80 -10.42 16.65
N ALA A 191 -8.41 -11.32 15.74
CA ALA A 191 -7.65 -12.54 16.02
C ALA A 191 -6.31 -12.27 16.70
N GLY A 192 -5.74 -11.07 16.49
CA GLY A 192 -4.57 -10.57 17.22
C GLY A 192 -4.84 -10.26 18.68
N THR A 193 -6.05 -10.51 19.19
CA THR A 193 -6.55 -10.21 20.53
C THR A 193 -6.69 -8.72 20.86
N ASP A 194 -6.42 -7.85 19.89
CA ASP A 194 -6.63 -6.41 20.03
C ASP A 194 -8.13 -6.10 20.16
N SER A 195 -8.45 -5.20 21.08
CA SER A 195 -9.79 -4.64 21.20
C SER A 195 -9.87 -3.34 20.41
N ILE A 196 -10.79 -3.25 19.47
CA ILE A 196 -11.01 -2.06 18.66
C ILE A 196 -12.30 -1.38 19.10
N VAL A 197 -12.26 -0.05 19.21
CA VAL A 197 -13.38 0.77 19.67
C VAL A 197 -13.57 1.97 18.74
N ILE A 198 -14.80 2.24 18.31
CA ILE A 198 -15.14 3.55 17.74
C ILE A 198 -15.33 4.51 18.88
N GLU A 199 -14.36 5.40 19.12
CA GLU A 199 -14.44 6.37 20.21
C GLU A 199 -15.37 7.53 19.84
N SER A 200 -15.34 7.96 18.58
CA SER A 200 -16.17 9.06 18.10
C SER A 200 -16.42 8.94 16.61
N THR A 201 -17.61 9.36 16.17
CA THR A 201 -17.98 9.50 14.75
C THR A 201 -18.04 10.97 14.31
N SER A 202 -17.81 11.89 15.24
CA SER A 202 -17.90 13.33 15.04
C SER A 202 -16.69 14.07 15.64
N ALA A 203 -15.51 13.42 15.61
CA ALA A 203 -14.31 14.04 16.14
C ALA A 203 -13.91 15.26 15.29
N LEU A 204 -13.29 16.23 15.97
CA LEU A 204 -12.55 17.31 15.34
C LEU A 204 -11.07 16.95 15.40
N LEU A 205 -10.35 17.15 14.29
CA LEU A 205 -8.92 16.87 14.22
C LEU A 205 -8.21 18.02 13.51
N ASN A 206 -7.22 18.61 14.18
CA ASN A 206 -6.30 19.56 13.57
C ASN A 206 -5.04 18.79 13.20
N SER A 207 -4.90 18.42 11.93
CA SER A 207 -3.78 17.63 11.45
C SER A 207 -2.55 18.51 11.18
N GLN A 208 -1.38 17.90 11.28
CA GLN A 208 -0.10 18.58 11.03
C GLN A 208 0.10 19.00 9.57
N ASN A 209 -0.72 18.49 8.64
CA ASN A 209 -0.76 18.95 7.25
C ASN A 209 -1.46 20.33 7.07
N GLY A 210 -1.95 20.93 8.15
CA GLY A 210 -2.65 22.22 8.12
C GLY A 210 -4.17 22.12 7.98
N CYS A 211 -4.73 20.92 7.82
CA CYS A 211 -6.17 20.71 7.74
C CYS A 211 -6.85 20.71 9.12
N SER A 212 -8.04 21.32 9.17
CA SER A 212 -8.99 21.19 10.28
C SER A 212 -10.17 20.33 9.83
N TYR A 213 -10.14 19.05 10.21
CA TYR A 213 -11.16 18.09 9.85
C TYR A 213 -12.31 18.09 10.86
N ALA A 214 -13.53 18.02 10.34
CA ALA A 214 -14.74 17.76 11.12
C ALA A 214 -15.42 16.47 10.64
N ASN A 215 -16.25 15.90 11.52
CA ASN A 215 -16.96 14.63 11.30
C ASN A 215 -15.99 13.47 11.02
N VAL A 216 -14.90 13.43 11.79
CA VAL A 216 -13.87 12.39 11.69
C VAL A 216 -14.29 11.18 12.50
N LEU A 217 -14.13 10.00 11.92
CA LEU A 217 -14.25 8.74 12.62
C LEU A 217 -12.94 8.46 13.36
N LYS A 218 -12.99 8.47 14.69
CA LYS A 218 -11.86 8.12 15.54
C LYS A 218 -12.03 6.68 16.02
N VAL A 219 -11.12 5.83 15.59
CA VAL A 219 -11.02 4.42 15.99
C VAL A 219 -9.81 4.27 16.90
N VAL A 220 -9.97 3.54 18.01
CA VAL A 220 -8.89 3.29 18.96
C VAL A 220 -8.69 1.78 19.10
N SER A 221 -7.45 1.35 18.87
CA SER A 221 -7.04 -0.05 19.04
C SER A 221 -6.23 -0.20 20.32
N TYR A 222 -6.63 -1.17 21.14
CA TYR A 222 -5.96 -1.52 22.40
C TYR A 222 -5.35 -2.91 22.26
N ALA A 223 -4.03 -2.98 22.45
CA ALA A 223 -3.35 -4.25 22.58
C ALA A 223 -3.86 -5.02 23.82
N THR A 224 -3.79 -6.34 23.79
CA THR A 224 -4.28 -7.19 24.88
C THR A 224 -3.67 -6.84 26.23
N GLY A 225 -4.54 -6.53 27.19
CA GLY A 225 -4.14 -6.13 28.55
C GLY A 225 -3.59 -4.71 28.65
N SER A 226 -3.55 -3.94 27.56
CA SER A 226 -3.18 -2.52 27.58
C SER A 226 -4.39 -1.64 27.88
N THR A 227 -4.19 -0.63 28.72
CA THR A 227 -5.14 0.48 28.90
C THR A 227 -4.82 1.67 28.00
N SER A 228 -3.66 1.66 27.35
CA SER A 228 -3.22 2.67 26.38
C SER A 228 -3.50 2.18 24.97
N GLY A 229 -4.30 2.94 24.22
CA GLY A 229 -4.66 2.61 22.84
C GLY A 229 -4.01 3.55 21.83
N SER A 230 -3.90 3.07 20.59
CA SER A 230 -3.46 3.86 19.44
C SER A 230 -4.68 4.32 18.65
N SER A 231 -4.73 5.59 18.29
CA SER A 231 -5.84 6.19 17.54
C SER A 231 -5.54 6.22 16.04
N SER A 232 -6.53 5.82 15.25
CA SER A 232 -6.60 5.99 13.80
C SER A 232 -7.79 6.89 13.47
N TYR A 233 -7.58 7.86 12.60
CA TYR A 233 -8.57 8.86 12.23
C TYR A 233 -8.93 8.71 10.77
N TYR A 234 -10.22 8.60 10.46
CA TYR A 234 -10.71 8.41 9.09
C TYR A 234 -11.67 9.54 8.69
N LYS A 235 -11.55 9.99 7.45
CA LYS A 235 -12.42 10.97 6.83
C LYS A 235 -13.12 10.37 5.63
N GLN A 236 -14.44 10.52 5.57
CA GLN A 236 -15.22 10.05 4.42
C GLN A 236 -14.71 10.71 3.14
N GLY A 237 -14.51 9.90 2.11
CA GLY A 237 -13.98 10.33 0.81
C GLY A 237 -12.46 10.50 0.78
N LEU A 238 -11.75 10.25 1.90
CA LEU A 238 -10.29 10.27 1.93
C LEU A 238 -9.68 9.01 2.51
N GLY A 239 -10.35 8.29 3.40
CA GLY A 239 -9.71 7.17 4.08
C GLY A 239 -9.03 7.58 5.38
N LEU A 240 -7.94 6.90 5.72
CA LEU A 240 -7.11 7.19 6.88
C LEU A 240 -6.42 8.55 6.69
N ILE A 241 -6.54 9.44 7.68
CA ILE A 241 -5.96 10.79 7.63
C ILE A 241 -4.90 11.02 8.71
N GLU A 242 -4.90 10.23 9.79
CA GLU A 242 -3.88 10.30 10.84
C GLU A 242 -3.79 8.96 11.60
N LEU A 243 -2.58 8.57 11.96
CA LEU A 243 -2.26 7.36 12.71
C LEU A 243 -1.31 7.70 13.87
N SER A 244 -1.81 7.61 15.11
CA SER A 244 -1.05 8.03 16.28
C SER A 244 0.11 7.09 16.64
N SER A 245 0.01 5.81 16.31
CA SER A 245 1.06 4.82 16.62
C SER A 245 2.38 5.12 15.88
N ALA A 246 2.29 5.71 14.70
CA ALA A 246 3.42 6.12 13.88
C ALA A 246 3.69 7.63 13.92
N SER A 247 2.86 8.40 14.65
CA SER A 247 2.83 9.86 14.55
C SER A 247 2.71 10.36 13.10
N ALA A 248 1.92 9.66 12.30
CA ALA A 248 1.81 9.88 10.86
C ALA A 248 0.53 10.63 10.50
N TYR A 249 0.62 11.53 9.52
CA TYR A 249 -0.53 12.27 9.00
C TYR A 249 -0.55 12.24 7.48
N LEU A 250 -1.74 12.34 6.89
CA LEU A 250 -1.91 12.36 5.45
C LEU A 250 -1.31 13.63 4.85
N ASP A 251 -0.36 13.45 3.95
CA ASP A 251 0.34 14.52 3.25
C ASP A 251 -0.27 14.78 1.87
N SER A 252 -0.58 13.71 1.13
CA SER A 252 -1.28 13.78 -0.16
C SER A 252 -2.03 12.47 -0.45
N ALA A 253 -3.02 12.54 -1.34
CA ALA A 253 -3.80 11.38 -1.76
C ALA A 253 -4.37 11.57 -3.17
N VAL A 254 -4.55 10.45 -3.88
CA VAL A 254 -5.42 10.33 -5.05
C VAL A 254 -6.43 9.24 -4.74
N VAL A 255 -7.71 9.59 -4.81
CA VAL A 255 -8.81 8.70 -4.42
C VAL A 255 -9.85 8.72 -5.54
N TYR A 256 -10.19 7.54 -6.05
CA TYR A 256 -11.18 7.34 -7.11
C TYR A 256 -12.51 6.83 -6.58
#